data_AF-A0A7X8WAT5-F1
#
_entry.id   AF-A0A7X8WAT5-F1
#
_cell.length_a   1.000
_cell.length_b   1.000
_cell.length_c   1.000
_cell.angle_alpha   90.00
_cell.angle_beta   90.00
_cell.angle_gamma   90.00
#
_symmetry.space_group_name_H-M   'P 1'
#
loop_
_entity.id
_entity.type
_entity.pdbx_description
1 polymer ?
#
loop_
_entity_poly.entity_id
_entity_poly.type
_entity_poly.pdbx_seq_one_letter_code
_entity_poly.pdbx_strand_id
1 'polypeptide(L)'
;VLEELCNSLLHHRIKPYYLFQGDKVEGTKHLRCPISKGLKIEEELRCRLSGLAMPQYTIDLPEGGGKVILTKQYIKGFKEGNWLIETPEGELRTYPD
;
A
#
# COMPACT_ATOMS: atom_id res chain seq x y z
N VAL A 1 -14.53 -0.19 -7.07
CA VAL A 1 -14.62 -1.44 -6.27
C VAL A 1 -13.82 -1.35 -4.97
N LEU A 2 -12.48 -1.42 -4.95
CA LEU A 2 -11.73 -1.42 -3.67
C LEU A 2 -11.89 -0.12 -2.86
N GLU A 3 -11.82 1.02 -3.53
CA GLU A 3 -12.06 2.34 -2.93
C GLU A 3 -13.44 2.42 -2.25
N GLU A 4 -14.48 2.03 -2.99
CA GLU A 4 -15.87 1.95 -2.52
C GLU A 4 -16.02 1.00 -1.34
N LEU A 5 -15.41 -0.19 -1.39
CA LEU A 5 -15.40 -1.15 -0.30
C LEU A 5 -14.77 -0.55 0.96
N CYS A 6 -13.59 0.08 0.86
CA CYS A 6 -12.90 0.65 2.00
C CYS A 6 -13.69 1.79 2.65
N ASN A 7 -14.27 2.68 1.83
CA ASN A 7 -15.12 3.75 2.32
C ASN A 7 -16.41 3.22 2.96
N SER A 8 -17.01 2.16 2.40
CA SER A 8 -18.20 1.51 2.96
C SER A 8 -17.92 0.83 4.30
N LEU A 9 -16.77 0.16 4.45
CA LEU A 9 -16.33 -0.42 5.72
C LEU A 9 -16.21 0.66 6.80
N LEU A 10 -15.57 1.80 6.48
CA LEU A 10 -15.48 2.91 7.41
C LEU A 10 -16.83 3.51 7.80
N HIS A 11 -17.75 3.63 6.84
CA HIS A 11 -19.11 4.08 7.13
C HIS A 11 -19.78 3.21 8.20
N HIS A 12 -19.49 1.91 8.19
CA HIS A 12 -19.96 0.94 9.18
C HIS A 12 -19.06 0.82 10.42
N ARG A 13 -18.09 1.74 10.60
CA ARG A 13 -17.11 1.75 11.71
C ARG A 13 -16.18 0.53 11.73
N ILE A 14 -15.96 -0.08 10.57
CA ILE A 14 -15.02 -1.19 10.37
C ILE A 14 -13.77 -0.61 9.72
N LYS A 15 -12.61 -0.74 10.39
CA LYS A 15 -11.34 -0.28 9.83
C LYS A 15 -10.82 -1.28 8.78
N PRO A 16 -10.66 -0.89 7.50
CA PRO A 16 -9.90 -1.69 6.55
C PRO A 16 -8.45 -1.75 7.05
N TYR A 17 -8.01 -2.94 7.46
CA TYR A 17 -6.70 -3.07 8.10
C TYR A 17 -5.63 -3.55 7.13
N TYR A 18 -5.83 -4.72 6.52
CA TYR A 18 -4.90 -5.30 5.56
C TYR A 18 -5.54 -5.54 4.21
N LEU A 19 -4.75 -5.30 3.17
CA LEU A 19 -4.96 -5.82 1.84
C LEU A 19 -3.86 -6.86 1.59
N PHE A 20 -4.20 -8.15 1.65
CA PHE A 20 -3.18 -9.20 1.53
C PHE A 20 -2.85 -9.52 0.07
N GLN A 21 -1.57 -9.68 -0.21
CA GLN A 21 -1.10 -10.39 -1.39
C GLN A 21 -1.58 -11.85 -1.32
N GLY A 22 -2.09 -12.39 -2.43
CA GLY A 22 -2.55 -13.77 -2.48
C GLY A 22 -1.41 -14.77 -2.18
N ASP A 23 -1.65 -15.62 -1.19
CA ASP A 23 -0.70 -16.63 -0.71
C ASP A 23 -0.44 -17.75 -1.71
N LYS A 24 0.70 -18.42 -1.56
CA LYS A 24 1.07 -19.62 -2.33
C LYS A 24 0.42 -20.86 -1.70
N VAL A 25 -0.90 -20.94 -1.80
CA VAL A 25 -1.66 -22.13 -1.41
C VAL A 25 -1.97 -22.97 -2.65
N GLU A 26 -1.97 -24.30 -2.50
CA GLU A 26 -2.34 -25.21 -3.58
C GLU A 26 -3.75 -24.88 -4.11
N GLY A 27 -3.91 -24.90 -5.43
CA GLY A 27 -5.18 -24.58 -6.09
C GLY A 27 -5.50 -23.09 -6.24
N THR A 28 -4.86 -22.16 -5.51
CA THR A 28 -5.23 -20.72 -5.55
C THR A 28 -4.50 -19.90 -6.62
N LYS A 29 -3.61 -20.51 -7.41
CA LYS A 29 -2.76 -19.81 -8.38
C LYS A 29 -3.51 -18.83 -9.29
N HIS A 30 -4.71 -19.20 -9.73
CA HIS A 30 -5.55 -18.40 -10.63
C HIS A 30 -6.18 -17.16 -9.98
N LEU A 31 -6.25 -17.11 -8.64
CA LEU A 31 -6.72 -15.96 -7.87
C LEU A 31 -5.58 -14.96 -7.58
N ARG A 32 -4.33 -15.37 -7.76
CA ARG A 32 -3.16 -14.56 -7.41
C ARG A 32 -2.89 -13.51 -8.48
N CYS A 33 -2.54 -12.32 -8.04
CA CYS A 33 -1.94 -11.29 -8.89
C CYS A 33 -0.43 -11.16 -8.61
N PRO A 34 0.36 -10.64 -9.57
CA PRO A 34 1.74 -10.24 -9.32
C PRO A 34 1.82 -9.14 -8.26
N ILE A 35 2.89 -9.14 -7.46
CA ILE A 35 3.13 -8.12 -6.42
C ILE A 35 3.13 -6.70 -7.00
N SER A 36 3.68 -6.53 -8.21
CA SER A 36 3.69 -5.24 -8.93
C SER A 36 2.28 -4.69 -9.18
N LYS A 37 1.30 -5.57 -9.43
CA LYS A 37 -0.10 -5.16 -9.58
C LYS A 37 -0.70 -4.72 -8.25
N GLY A 38 -0.39 -5.43 -7.15
CA GLY A 38 -0.81 -5.03 -5.81
C GLY A 38 -0.23 -3.68 -5.39
N LEU A 39 1.07 -3.43 -5.66
CA LEU A 39 1.71 -2.14 -5.43
C LEU A 39 1.05 -1.01 -6.23
N LYS A 40 0.72 -1.25 -7.50
CA LYS A 40 0.02 -0.25 -8.31
C LYS A 40 -1.38 0.08 -7.76
N ILE A 41 -2.12 -0.93 -7.31
CA ILE A 41 -3.42 -0.74 -6.66
C ILE A 41 -3.26 0.08 -5.37
N GLU A 42 -2.25 -0.25 -4.56
CA GLU A 42 -1.90 0.45 -3.33
C GLU A 42 -1.63 1.94 -3.59
N GLU A 43 -0.80 2.26 -4.57
CA GLU A 43 -0.50 3.63 -5.00
C GLU A 43 -1.77 4.38 -5.45
N GLU A 44 -2.60 3.75 -6.29
CA GLU A 44 -3.86 4.36 -6.76
C GLU A 44 -4.85 4.62 -5.63
N LEU A 45 -4.99 3.68 -4.68
CA LEU A 45 -5.85 3.84 -3.52
C LEU A 45 -5.38 4.94 -2.59
N ARG A 46 -4.06 5.08 -2.40
CA ARG A 46 -3.49 6.08 -1.51
C ARG A 46 -3.77 7.52 -1.93
N CYS A 47 -3.90 7.77 -3.23
CA CYS A 47 -4.28 9.07 -3.76
C CYS A 47 -5.79 9.36 -3.62
N ARG A 48 -6.62 8.34 -3.37
CA ARG A 48 -8.09 8.44 -3.42
C ARG A 48 -8.77 8.26 -2.08
N LEU A 49 -8.17 7.47 -1.19
CA LEU A 49 -8.70 7.14 0.11
C LEU A 49 -8.18 8.11 1.17
N SER A 50 -9.05 8.40 2.15
CA SER A 50 -8.58 9.03 3.38
C SER A 50 -7.60 8.10 4.11
N GLY A 51 -6.70 8.65 4.91
CA GLY A 51 -5.74 7.84 5.68
C GLY A 51 -6.40 6.83 6.62
N LEU A 52 -7.64 7.10 7.08
CA LEU A 52 -8.39 6.15 7.90
C LEU A 52 -8.92 4.96 7.09
N ALA A 53 -9.22 5.17 5.81
CA ALA A 53 -9.78 4.16 4.91
C ALA A 53 -8.69 3.31 4.26
N MET A 54 -7.45 3.79 4.27
CA MET A 54 -6.35 3.18 3.56
C MET A 54 -5.89 1.88 4.24
N PRO A 55 -6.04 0.71 3.60
CA PRO A 55 -5.51 -0.54 4.13
C PRO A 55 -3.99 -0.61 3.94
N GLN A 56 -3.32 -1.39 4.79
CA GLN A 56 -1.91 -1.72 4.60
C GLN A 56 -1.79 -2.88 3.62
N TYR A 57 -1.13 -2.66 2.47
CA TYR A 57 -0.84 -3.75 1.55
C TYR A 57 0.28 -4.63 2.13
N THR A 58 -0.03 -5.90 2.36
CA THR A 58 0.82 -6.78 3.17
C THR A 58 1.03 -8.13 2.50
N ILE A 59 2.25 -8.65 2.59
CA ILE A 59 2.60 -10.02 2.20
C ILE A 59 2.90 -10.85 3.44
N ASP A 60 2.44 -12.10 3.47
CA ASP A 60 2.89 -13.08 4.45
C ASP A 60 4.08 -13.85 3.85
N LEU A 61 5.23 -13.79 4.52
CA LEU A 61 6.42 -14.45 4.04
C LEU A 61 6.36 -15.96 4.38
N PRO A 62 6.79 -16.84 3.47
CA PRO A 62 6.89 -18.27 3.74
C PRO A 62 7.72 -18.57 5.00
N GLU A 63 7.53 -19.77 5.55
CA GLU A 63 8.37 -20.30 6.65
C GLU A 63 8.30 -19.46 7.94
N GLY A 64 7.23 -18.69 8.14
CA GLY A 64 7.06 -17.88 9.34
C GLY A 64 7.85 -16.57 9.34
N GLY A 65 8.28 -16.09 8.18
CA GLY A 65 8.95 -14.79 8.04
C GLY A 65 8.08 -13.57 8.40
N GLY A 66 6.80 -13.80 8.68
CA GLY A 66 5.87 -12.81 9.21
C GLY A 66 5.26 -11.91 8.15
N LYS A 67 4.46 -10.96 8.63
CA LYS A 67 3.68 -10.02 7.81
C LYS A 67 4.51 -8.79 7.52
N VAL A 68 4.78 -8.55 6.24
CA VAL A 68 5.57 -7.40 5.77
C VAL A 68 4.67 -6.47 4.97
N ILE A 69 4.62 -5.21 5.40
CA ILE A 69 3.91 -4.15 4.68
C ILE A 69 4.75 -3.72 3.49
N LEU A 70 4.14 -3.74 2.31
CA LEU A 70 4.74 -3.29 1.07
C LEU A 70 4.18 -1.90 0.74
N THR A 71 5.07 -0.93 0.54
CA THR A 71 4.72 0.46 0.23
C THR A 71 5.68 1.03 -0.79
N LYS A 72 5.22 2.00 -1.57
CA LYS A 72 6.10 2.88 -2.36
C LYS A 72 7.10 3.59 -1.44
N GLN A 73 8.35 3.74 -1.91
CA GLN A 73 9.36 4.58 -1.27
C GLN A 73 9.23 6.02 -1.75
N TYR A 74 8.92 6.92 -0.81
CA TYR A 74 8.76 8.34 -1.08
C TYR A 74 10.06 9.14 -1.02
N ILE A 75 10.99 8.75 -0.14
CA ILE A 75 12.31 9.40 -0.05
C ILE A 75 13.13 9.01 -1.28
N LYS A 76 13.50 10.00 -2.08
CA LYS A 76 14.33 9.86 -3.29
C LYS A 76 15.78 10.25 -3.07
N GLY A 77 16.07 11.02 -2.02
CA GLY A 77 17.43 11.40 -1.69
C GLY A 77 17.50 12.44 -0.59
N PHE A 78 18.72 12.83 -0.26
CA PHE A 78 19.04 13.87 0.71
C PHE A 78 20.23 14.67 0.18
N LYS A 79 20.12 16.00 0.15
CA LYS A 79 21.18 16.89 -0.33
C LYS A 79 21.10 18.23 0.39
N GLU A 80 22.26 18.74 0.84
CA GLU A 80 22.38 20.10 1.42
C GLU A 80 21.36 20.35 2.56
N GLY A 81 21.18 19.38 3.47
CA GLY A 81 20.23 19.51 4.58
C GLY A 81 18.76 19.35 4.20
N ASN A 82 18.44 18.97 2.97
CA ASN A 82 17.07 18.82 2.48
C ASN A 82 16.80 17.39 1.98
N TRP A 83 15.67 16.83 2.40
CA TRP A 83 15.10 15.60 1.86
C TRP A 83 14.40 15.86 0.53
N LEU A 84 14.60 14.98 -0.44
CA LEU A 84 13.82 14.92 -1.68
C LEU A 84 12.73 13.86 -1.52
N ILE A 85 11.47 14.28 -1.56
CA ILE A 85 10.30 13.43 -1.29
C ILE A 85 9.38 13.48 -2.51
N GLU A 86 9.01 12.33 -3.06
CA GLU A 86 7.93 12.20 -4.04
C GLU A 86 6.59 12.09 -3.31
N THR A 87 5.58 12.86 -3.69
CA THR A 87 4.23 12.75 -3.11
C THR A 87 3.50 11.52 -3.70
N PRO A 88 2.37 11.09 -3.11
CA PRO A 88 1.51 10.06 -3.72
C PRO A 88 1.10 10.40 -5.16
N GLU A 89 0.88 11.69 -5.46
CA GLU A 89 0.52 12.19 -6.79
C GLU A 89 1.69 12.23 -7.77
N GLY A 90 2.91 11.93 -7.32
CA GLY A 90 4.13 11.88 -8.13
C GLY A 90 4.91 13.19 -8.18
N GLU A 91 4.54 14.20 -7.39
CA GLU A 91 5.24 15.48 -7.36
C GLU A 91 6.51 15.39 -6.50
N LEU A 92 7.64 15.95 -6.96
CA LEU A 92 8.85 16.04 -6.15
C LEU A 92 8.84 17.31 -5.29
N ARG A 93 9.02 17.14 -3.99
CA ARG A 93 9.07 18.19 -2.98
C ARG A 93 10.35 18.09 -2.16
N THR A 94 10.84 19.24 -1.69
CA THR A 94 11.96 19.30 -0.75
C THR A 94 11.47 19.57 0.67
N TYR A 95 12.05 18.92 1.66
CA TYR A 95 11.75 19.14 3.07
C TYR A 95 13.06 19.35 3.86
N PRO A 96 13.23 20.49 4.57
CA PRO A 96 14.44 20.75 5.34
C PRO A 96 14.49 19.92 6.63
N ASP A 97 15.67 19.44 7.00
CA ASP A 97 15.96 18.90 8.34
C ASP A 97 16.50 19.97 9.30
#